data_AF-A0A3M1B1J9-F1
#
_entry.id   AF-A0A3M1B1J9-F1
#
_cell.length_a   1.000
_cell.length_b   1.000
_cell.length_c   1.000
_cell.angle_alpha   90.00
_cell.angle_beta   90.00
_cell.angle_gamma   90.00
#
_symmetry.space_group_name_H-M   'P 1'
#
loop_
_entity.id
_entity.type
_entity.pdbx_description
1 polymer ?
#
loop_
_entity_poly.entity_id
_entity_poly.type
_entity_poly.pdbx_seq_one_letter_code
_entity_poly.pdbx_strand_id
1 'polypeptide(L)'
;MGGQTMNRKLRLSLQILFVLGLALWLINSQCGGNGTPPPADAGLYHTYAEINQELHALAAAHPQIARVQSIGKSVENRDLWAIKISDNVAQDEQEATVDFLGCHHAREWISVEV
;
A
#
# COMPACT_ATOMS: atom_id res chain seq x y z
N MET A 1 -44.11 -43.58 18.58
CA MET A 1 -43.96 -42.14 18.85
C MET A 1 -43.24 -41.97 20.19
N GLY A 2 -41.91 -42.02 20.20
CA GLY A 2 -41.09 -41.92 21.42
C GLY A 2 -40.40 -40.56 21.49
N GLY A 3 -41.02 -39.58 22.15
CA GLY A 3 -40.45 -38.25 22.34
C GLY A 3 -39.33 -38.28 23.38
N GLN A 4 -38.08 -38.16 22.93
CA GLN A 4 -36.92 -38.01 23.81
C GLN A 4 -37.01 -36.66 24.54
N THR A 5 -37.34 -36.71 25.84
CA THR A 5 -37.30 -35.55 26.75
C THR A 5 -35.85 -35.12 26.98
N MET A 6 -35.37 -34.20 26.15
CA MET A 6 -34.03 -33.65 26.29
C MET A 6 -33.84 -32.98 27.66
N ASN A 7 -32.83 -33.45 28.40
CA ASN A 7 -32.52 -33.07 29.78
C ASN A 7 -32.38 -31.55 29.92
N ARG A 8 -33.05 -30.96 30.93
CA ARG A 8 -33.04 -29.51 31.20
C ARG A 8 -31.63 -28.94 31.35
N LYS A 9 -30.68 -29.73 31.89
CA LYS A 9 -29.28 -29.31 31.98
C LYS A 9 -28.60 -29.19 30.61
N LEU A 10 -28.92 -30.11 29.70
CA LEU A 10 -28.40 -30.14 28.33
C LEU A 10 -29.01 -29.03 27.45
N ARG A 11 -30.29 -28.70 27.68
CA ARG A 11 -30.94 -27.55 27.02
C ARG A 11 -30.35 -26.21 27.45
N LEU A 12 -30.06 -26.05 28.75
CA LEU A 12 -29.51 -24.81 29.29
C LEU A 12 -28.06 -24.58 28.84
N SER A 13 -27.22 -25.63 28.84
CA SER A 13 -25.83 -25.53 28.38
C SER A 13 -25.72 -25.20 26.89
N LEU A 14 -26.62 -25.73 26.06
CA LEU A 14 -26.63 -25.45 24.62
C LEU A 14 -27.09 -24.02 24.32
N GLN A 15 -28.07 -23.50 25.07
CA GLN A 15 -28.52 -22.11 24.96
C GLN A 15 -27.42 -21.12 25.40
N ILE A 16 -26.70 -21.42 26.49
CA ILE A 16 -25.60 -20.57 26.97
C ILE A 16 -24.45 -20.53 25.95
N LEU A 17 -24.07 -21.68 25.37
CA LEU A 17 -23.06 -21.71 24.30
C LEU A 17 -23.49 -20.92 23.06
N PHE A 18 -24.76 -20.99 22.68
CA PHE A 18 -25.27 -20.26 21.51
C PHE A 18 -25.29 -18.75 21.74
N VAL A 19 -25.71 -18.29 22.93
CA VAL A 19 -25.72 -16.87 23.30
C VAL A 19 -24.31 -16.31 23.44
N LEU A 20 -23.38 -17.06 24.03
CA LEU A 20 -21.97 -16.66 24.13
C LEU A 20 -21.28 -16.63 22.76
N GLY A 21 -21.56 -17.59 21.87
CA GLY A 21 -21.05 -17.61 20.51
C GLY A 21 -21.56 -16.45 19.66
N LEU A 22 -22.86 -16.13 19.77
CA LEU A 22 -23.46 -14.99 19.08
C LEU A 22 -22.92 -13.65 19.62
N ALA A 23 -22.74 -13.52 20.94
CA ALA A 23 -22.14 -12.34 21.53
C ALA A 23 -20.68 -12.15 21.08
N LEU A 24 -19.89 -13.23 20.99
CA LEU A 24 -18.52 -13.16 20.49
C LEU A 24 -18.44 -12.78 19.00
N TRP A 25 -19.40 -13.21 18.18
CA TRP A 25 -19.51 -12.82 16.77
C TRP A 25 -19.93 -11.35 16.59
N LEU A 26 -20.84 -10.86 17.43
CA LEU A 26 -21.27 -9.46 17.42
C LEU A 26 -20.16 -8.50 17.88
N ILE A 27 -19.33 -8.90 18.85
CA ILE A 27 -18.21 -8.07 19.33
C ILE A 27 -17.07 -7.98 18.29
N ASN A 28 -16.90 -9.01 17.44
CA ASN A 28 -15.87 -9.03 16.40
C ASN A 28 -16.35 -8.57 15.03
N SER A 29 -17.62 -8.15 14.91
CA SER A 29 -18.15 -7.54 13.70
C SER A 29 -17.64 -6.10 13.59
N GLN A 30 -16.39 -5.96 13.14
CA GLN A 30 -15.87 -4.66 12.72
C GLN A 30 -16.53 -4.30 11.39
N CYS A 31 -17.30 -3.21 11.39
CA CYS A 31 -17.67 -2.54 10.15
C CYS A 31 -16.36 -2.11 9.49
N GLY A 32 -16.01 -2.69 8.34
CA GLY A 32 -14.66 -2.70 7.76
C GLY A 32 -14.14 -1.37 7.22
N GLY A 33 -14.16 -0.31 8.02
CA GLY A 33 -13.46 0.93 7.77
C GLY A 33 -12.43 1.16 8.87
N ASN A 34 -11.16 1.22 8.48
CA ASN A 34 -10.02 1.58 9.33
C ASN A 34 -10.05 3.03 9.87
N GLY A 35 -11.19 3.71 9.80
CA GLY A 35 -11.37 5.10 10.26
C GLY A 35 -10.59 6.14 9.46
N THR A 36 -9.74 5.71 8.52
CA THR A 36 -9.01 6.59 7.62
C THR A 36 -9.93 6.98 6.48
N PRO A 37 -10.19 8.29 6.27
CA PRO A 37 -10.85 8.72 5.04
C PRO A 37 -10.04 8.23 3.83
N PRO A 38 -10.70 7.93 2.70
CA PRO A 38 -9.97 7.59 1.49
C PRO A 38 -8.99 8.72 1.14
N PRO A 39 -7.88 8.41 0.45
CA PRO A 39 -6.96 9.42 -0.06
C PRO A 39 -7.72 10.55 -0.75
N ALA A 40 -7.20 11.78 -0.68
CA ALA A 40 -7.88 12.97 -1.21
C ALA A 40 -8.19 12.87 -2.72
N ASP A 41 -7.52 11.98 -3.42
CA ASP A 41 -7.63 11.66 -4.83
C ASP A 41 -8.32 10.32 -5.11
N ALA A 42 -8.84 9.65 -4.09
CA ALA A 42 -9.38 8.28 -4.14
C ALA A 42 -8.36 7.20 -4.59
N GLY A 43 -7.06 7.45 -4.47
CA GLY A 43 -5.99 6.52 -4.88
C GLY A 43 -5.80 6.45 -6.40
N LEU A 44 -5.99 7.59 -7.09
CA LEU A 44 -5.82 7.71 -8.54
C LEU A 44 -4.39 8.12 -8.93
N TYR A 45 -3.65 8.73 -8.01
CA TYR A 45 -2.29 9.21 -8.17
C TYR A 45 -1.39 8.56 -7.14
N HIS A 46 -0.11 8.42 -7.47
CA HIS A 46 0.83 7.79 -6.58
C HIS A 46 1.24 8.73 -5.43
N THR A 47 1.23 8.19 -4.23
CA THR A 47 1.91 8.79 -3.08
C THR A 47 3.42 8.71 -3.24
N TYR A 48 4.16 9.52 -2.48
CA TYR A 48 5.62 9.44 -2.42
C TYR A 48 6.13 8.03 -2.09
N ALA A 49 5.44 7.30 -1.20
CA ALA A 49 5.82 5.94 -0.83
C ALA A 49 5.60 4.94 -1.97
N GLU A 50 4.50 5.08 -2.72
CA GLU A 50 4.20 4.24 -3.87
C GLU A 50 5.18 4.49 -5.02
N ILE A 51 5.49 5.76 -5.35
CA ILE A 51 6.54 6.08 -6.33
C ILE A 51 7.88 5.49 -5.94
N ASN A 52 8.29 5.63 -4.67
CA ASN A 52 9.53 5.04 -4.20
C ASN A 52 9.56 3.51 -4.41
N GLN A 53 8.48 2.84 -4.04
CA GLN A 53 8.35 1.39 -4.23
C GLN A 53 8.39 1.01 -5.71
N GLU A 54 7.70 1.74 -6.57
CA GLU A 54 7.62 1.46 -8.01
C GLU A 54 8.97 1.66 -8.70
N LEU A 55 9.68 2.77 -8.43
CA LEU A 55 11.01 3.03 -8.97
C LEU A 55 11.98 1.89 -8.61
N HIS A 56 11.97 1.44 -7.35
CA HIS A 56 12.81 0.33 -6.92
C HIS A 56 12.39 -1.01 -7.53
N ALA A 57 11.09 -1.25 -7.71
CA ALA A 57 10.59 -2.44 -8.40
C ALA A 57 11.03 -2.46 -9.88
N LEU A 58 10.95 -1.32 -10.57
CA LEU A 58 11.40 -1.17 -11.96
C LEU A 58 12.91 -1.43 -12.10
N ALA A 59 13.73 -0.84 -11.23
CA ALA A 59 15.17 -1.11 -11.25
C ALA A 59 15.51 -2.57 -10.92
N ALA A 60 14.76 -3.20 -10.01
CA ALA A 60 14.94 -4.63 -9.72
C ALA A 60 14.53 -5.53 -10.89
N ALA A 61 13.51 -5.15 -11.65
CA ALA A 61 13.08 -5.87 -12.85
C ALA A 61 14.04 -5.70 -14.04
N HIS A 62 14.75 -4.56 -14.10
CA HIS A 62 15.62 -4.19 -15.22
C HIS A 62 17.03 -3.77 -14.78
N PRO A 63 17.77 -4.58 -14.01
CA PRO A 63 19.00 -4.15 -13.35
C PRO A 63 20.17 -3.83 -14.29
N GLN A 64 20.11 -4.31 -15.55
CA GLN A 64 21.13 -4.01 -16.55
C GLN A 64 20.99 -2.60 -17.11
N ILE A 65 19.77 -2.04 -17.10
CA ILE A 65 19.47 -0.77 -17.76
C ILE A 65 18.88 0.31 -16.84
N ALA A 66 18.47 -0.05 -15.62
CA ALA A 66 17.79 0.85 -14.70
C ALA A 66 18.46 0.87 -13.32
N ARG A 67 18.71 2.07 -12.79
CA ARG A 67 19.29 2.27 -11.46
C ARG A 67 18.63 3.45 -10.76
N VAL A 68 18.05 3.19 -9.59
CA VAL A 68 17.52 4.24 -8.71
C VAL A 68 18.63 4.82 -7.85
N GLN A 69 18.61 6.14 -7.69
CA GLN A 69 19.46 6.85 -6.73
C GLN A 69 18.73 8.05 -6.15
N SER A 70 19.15 8.46 -4.95
CA SER A 70 18.74 9.74 -4.39
C SER A 70 19.69 10.83 -4.88
N ILE A 71 19.16 11.92 -5.44
CA ILE A 71 19.94 13.09 -5.88
C ILE A 71 20.09 14.15 -4.79
N GLY A 72 19.52 13.89 -3.61
CA GLY A 72 19.58 14.81 -2.47
C GLY A 72 18.45 14.59 -1.48
N LYS A 73 18.34 15.51 -0.52
CA LYS A 73 17.26 15.53 0.47
C LYS A 73 16.41 16.77 0.28
N SER A 74 15.10 16.63 0.47
CA SER A 74 14.19 17.77 0.61
C SER A 74 14.44 18.52 1.93
N VAL A 75 13.81 19.69 2.07
CA VAL A 75 13.88 20.49 3.32
C VAL A 75 13.30 19.75 4.54
N GLU A 76 12.38 18.81 4.31
CA GLU A 76 11.80 17.93 5.34
C GLU A 76 12.51 16.55 5.40
N ASN A 77 13.72 16.45 4.84
CA ASN A 77 14.58 15.27 4.89
C ASN A 77 14.02 14.00 4.19
N ARG A 78 13.26 14.17 3.11
CA ARG A 78 12.88 13.06 2.21
C ARG A 78 13.87 12.91 1.08
N ASP A 79 14.15 11.68 0.63
CA ASP A 79 14.96 11.45 -0.55
C ASP A 79 14.31 12.02 -1.81
N LEU A 80 15.10 12.68 -2.64
CA LEU A 80 14.72 13.09 -3.98
C LEU A 80 15.11 11.97 -4.94
N TRP A 81 14.15 11.13 -5.30
CA TRP A 81 14.41 9.95 -6.12
C TRP A 81 14.58 10.31 -7.60
N ALA A 82 15.58 9.69 -8.23
CA ALA A 82 15.76 9.67 -9.67
C ALA A 82 16.06 8.24 -10.13
N ILE A 83 15.64 7.92 -11.35
CA ILE A 83 15.98 6.65 -12.02
C ILE A 83 16.80 6.97 -13.26
N LYS A 84 18.01 6.39 -13.34
CA LYS A 84 18.84 6.41 -14.54
C LYS A 84 18.45 5.25 -15.43
N ILE A 85 18.24 5.54 -16.73
CA ILE A 85 18.03 4.55 -17.79
C ILE A 85 19.16 4.67 -18.81
N SER A 86 19.92 3.59 -19.04
CA SER A 86 21.07 3.55 -19.99
C SER A 86 21.49 2.10 -20.22
N ASP A 87 22.07 1.76 -21.38
CA ASP A 87 22.59 0.43 -21.67
C ASP A 87 23.79 0.04 -20.78
N ASN A 88 24.61 1.00 -20.36
CA ASN A 88 25.66 0.83 -19.34
C ASN A 88 25.34 1.60 -18.06
N VAL A 89 24.22 1.28 -17.43
CA VAL A 89 23.64 2.04 -16.29
C VAL A 89 24.60 2.29 -15.11
N ALA A 90 25.60 1.42 -14.92
CA ALA A 90 26.59 1.51 -13.85
C ALA A 90 27.75 2.49 -14.13
N GLN A 91 27.93 2.95 -15.37
CA GLN A 91 29.02 3.83 -15.79
C GLN A 91 28.48 5.20 -16.19
N ASP A 92 29.29 6.23 -15.96
CA ASP A 92 29.04 7.56 -16.52
C ASP A 92 29.84 7.69 -17.80
N GLU A 93 29.14 7.86 -18.92
CA GLU A 93 29.69 7.81 -20.27
C GLU A 93 29.58 9.17 -20.95
N GLN A 94 30.40 9.40 -21.97
CA GLN A 94 30.35 10.64 -22.76
C GLN A 94 29.23 10.58 -23.80
N GLU A 95 28.00 10.48 -23.30
CA GLU A 95 26.79 10.46 -24.10
C GLU A 95 25.92 11.69 -23.85
N ALA A 96 25.07 12.04 -24.81
CA ALA A 96 24.09 13.09 -24.62
C ALA A 96 23.06 12.64 -23.57
N THR A 97 22.79 13.50 -22.59
CA THR A 97 21.83 13.23 -21.51
C THR A 97 20.56 14.04 -21.71
N VAL A 98 19.41 13.46 -21.37
CA VAL A 98 18.11 14.12 -21.33
C VAL A 98 17.49 13.87 -19.95
N ASP A 99 17.09 14.95 -19.29
CA ASP A 99 16.47 14.89 -17.97
C ASP A 99 14.97 15.20 -18.09
N PHE A 100 14.15 14.35 -17.47
CA PHE A 100 12.73 14.58 -17.28
C PHE A 100 12.48 14.89 -15.80
N LEU A 101 11.72 15.96 -15.54
CA LEU A 101 11.45 16.44 -14.19
C LEU A 101 9.95 16.72 -14.03
N GLY A 102 9.39 16.24 -12.92
CA GLY A 102 8.00 16.44 -12.54
C GLY A 102 7.88 16.99 -11.12
N CYS A 103 6.67 17.38 -10.73
CA CYS A 103 6.30 17.75 -9.36
C CYS A 103 7.08 18.93 -8.75
N HIS A 104 7.50 19.91 -9.56
CA HIS A 104 8.08 21.17 -9.05
C HIS A 104 7.07 21.95 -8.19
N HIS A 105 5.80 21.93 -8.57
CA HIS A 105 4.70 22.44 -7.75
C HIS A 105 3.92 21.26 -7.16
N ALA A 106 3.78 21.22 -5.83
CA ALA A 106 3.14 20.13 -5.10
C ALA A 106 1.66 19.86 -5.46
N ARG A 107 1.00 20.78 -6.18
CA ARG A 107 -0.41 20.65 -6.60
C ARG A 107 -0.60 20.09 -8.02
N GLU A 108 0.49 19.89 -8.76
CA GLU A 108 0.45 19.43 -10.16
C GLU A 108 0.68 17.91 -10.23
N TRP A 109 -0.19 17.14 -9.57
CA TRP A 109 -0.01 15.70 -9.36
C TRP A 109 0.15 14.90 -10.65
N ILE A 110 -0.51 15.32 -11.73
CA ILE A 110 -0.39 14.68 -13.05
C ILE A 110 1.05 14.65 -13.57
N SER A 111 1.92 15.57 -13.15
CA SER A 111 3.32 15.61 -13.57
C SER A 111 4.19 14.51 -12.96
N VAL A 112 3.68 13.78 -11.95
CA VAL A 112 4.34 12.59 -11.38
C VAL A 112 4.05 11.34 -12.23
N GLU A 113 2.94 11.34 -12.96
CA GLU A 113 2.37 10.16 -13.62
C GLU A 113 2.76 10.02 -15.11
N VAL A 114 3.51 11.00 -15.65
CA VAL A 114 3.80 11.14 -17.10
C VAL A 114 5.28 11.09 -17.43
#